data_AF-A0A833N117-F1
#
_entry.id   AF-A0A833N117-F1
#
_cell.length_a   1.000
_cell.length_b   1.000
_cell.length_c   1.000
_cell.angle_alpha   90.00
_cell.angle_beta   90.00
_cell.angle_gamma   90.00
#
_symmetry.space_group_name_H-M   'P 1'
#
loop_
_entity.id
_entity.type
_entity.pdbx_description
1 polymer ?
#
loop_
_entity_poly.entity_id
_entity_poly.type
_entity_poly.pdbx_seq_one_letter_code
_entity_poly.pdbx_strand_id
1 'polypeptide(L)'
;MKNRIFLISIIVVFVALILNNLQNSKQKNTINTSYKEEINQNKNQEIEISNPKTDKIDQKNMSEFSDQELEEVNTFIKNMKDDYTKLQFDSNFRDKVLNAYGQNKNITKIFKKIILENDFAVRLSAEDQAYARVFAIQGLKEIALNHEKEPLISTIQELSLNLQNKETLEKGEQADLEDLLRGYMSVINIDHFTENIEEHLKEIGFTKKIKNQEILDIYDQSLYFSLADKIGRDKAKELLTKFLDS
;
A
#
# COMPACT_ATOMS: atom_id res chain seq x y z
N MET A 1 -47.95 -12.50 37.65
CA MET A 1 -48.04 -12.57 36.16
C MET A 1 -47.03 -11.68 35.44
N LYS A 2 -46.74 -10.45 35.90
CA LYS A 2 -45.81 -9.52 35.22
C LYS A 2 -44.38 -10.06 34.99
N ASN A 3 -43.80 -10.81 35.94
CA ASN A 3 -42.44 -11.35 35.79
C ASN A 3 -42.32 -12.48 34.75
N ARG A 4 -43.41 -13.19 34.42
CA ARG A 4 -43.38 -14.25 33.40
C ARG A 4 -43.40 -13.68 31.97
N ILE A 5 -44.06 -12.54 31.78
CA ILE A 5 -44.10 -11.84 30.48
C ILE A 5 -42.71 -11.28 30.15
N PHE A 6 -42.00 -10.73 31.15
CA PHE A 6 -40.66 -10.18 30.96
C PHE A 6 -39.61 -11.25 30.58
N LEU A 7 -39.68 -12.44 31.19
CA LEU A 7 -38.82 -13.57 30.86
C LEU A 7 -39.06 -14.10 29.44
N ILE A 8 -40.32 -14.15 29.00
CA ILE A 8 -40.67 -14.56 27.64
C ILE A 8 -40.13 -13.56 26.61
N SER A 9 -40.21 -12.25 26.88
CA SER A 9 -39.65 -11.24 25.96
C SER A 9 -38.13 -11.35 25.78
N ILE A 10 -37.39 -11.66 26.85
CA ILE A 10 -35.92 -11.81 26.76
C ILE A 10 -35.56 -13.05 25.91
N ILE A 11 -36.28 -14.16 26.10
CA ILE A 11 -36.05 -15.39 25.33
C ILE A 11 -36.34 -15.15 23.85
N VAL A 12 -37.39 -14.42 23.51
CA VAL A 12 -37.73 -14.11 22.10
C VAL A 12 -36.64 -13.26 21.43
N VAL A 13 -36.09 -12.26 22.13
CA VAL A 13 -34.98 -11.45 21.61
C VAL A 13 -33.72 -12.29 21.41
N PHE A 14 -33.42 -13.19 22.34
CA PHE A 14 -32.26 -14.08 22.23
C PHE A 14 -32.38 -15.07 21.07
N VAL A 15 -33.57 -15.65 20.87
CA VAL A 15 -33.86 -16.55 19.74
C VAL A 15 -33.78 -15.80 18.41
N ALA A 16 -34.27 -14.55 18.35
CA ALA A 16 -34.17 -13.72 17.15
C ALA A 16 -32.71 -13.39 16.79
N LEU A 17 -31.86 -13.11 17.79
CA LEU A 17 -30.43 -12.85 17.57
C LEU A 17 -29.69 -14.10 17.06
N ILE A 18 -30.00 -15.28 17.60
CA ILE A 18 -29.41 -16.55 17.15
C ILE A 18 -29.84 -16.87 15.71
N LEU A 19 -31.11 -16.68 15.37
CA LEU A 19 -31.63 -16.92 14.02
C LEU A 19 -31.00 -15.96 12.99
N ASN A 20 -30.79 -14.69 13.36
CA ASN A 20 -30.17 -13.71 12.47
C ASN A 20 -28.70 -14.05 12.17
N ASN A 21 -27.95 -14.52 13.18
CA ASN A 21 -26.57 -15.00 12.98
C ASN A 21 -26.49 -16.26 12.10
N LEU A 22 -27.48 -17.16 12.20
CA LEU A 22 -27.58 -18.37 11.36
C LEU A 22 -27.92 -18.06 9.88
N GLN A 23 -28.65 -16.99 9.60
CA GLN A 23 -28.89 -16.54 8.22
C GLN A 23 -27.64 -15.91 7.60
N ASN A 24 -26.90 -15.09 8.37
CA ASN A 24 -25.64 -14.50 7.89
C ASN A 24 -24.54 -15.55 7.63
N SER A 25 -24.53 -16.66 8.37
CA SER A 25 -23.57 -17.75 8.11
C SER A 25 -23.90 -18.56 6.84
N LYS A 26 -25.17 -18.66 6.44
CA LYS A 26 -25.57 -19.32 5.19
C LYS A 26 -25.23 -18.49 3.96
N GLN A 27 -25.30 -17.15 4.04
CA GLN A 27 -24.94 -16.27 2.92
C GLN A 27 -23.43 -16.27 2.61
N LYS A 28 -22.56 -16.40 3.64
CA LYS A 28 -21.10 -16.56 3.44
C LYS A 28 -20.70 -17.89 2.79
N ASN A 29 -21.52 -18.94 2.91
CA ASN A 29 -21.23 -20.24 2.30
C ASN A 29 -21.74 -20.38 0.86
N THR A 30 -22.68 -19.55 0.40
CA THR A 30 -23.16 -19.59 -1.00
C THR A 30 -22.23 -18.85 -1.97
N ILE A 31 -21.42 -17.89 -1.49
CA ILE A 31 -20.46 -17.15 -2.32
C ILE A 31 -19.21 -17.99 -2.62
N ASN A 32 -18.84 -18.93 -1.74
CA ASN A 32 -17.67 -19.80 -1.92
C ASN A 32 -17.91 -21.05 -2.80
N THR A 33 -19.16 -21.36 -3.15
CA THR A 33 -19.48 -22.50 -4.04
C THR A 33 -19.60 -22.09 -5.50
N SER A 34 -19.90 -20.83 -5.80
CA SER A 34 -19.98 -20.32 -7.18
C SER A 34 -18.62 -20.15 -7.87
N TYR A 35 -17.52 -20.04 -7.11
CA TYR A 35 -16.16 -19.93 -7.66
C TYR A 35 -15.48 -21.28 -7.96
N LYS A 36 -16.09 -22.41 -7.55
CA LYS A 36 -15.52 -23.75 -7.77
C LYS A 36 -16.17 -24.54 -8.91
N GLU A 37 -17.26 -24.06 -9.50
CA GLU A 37 -17.93 -24.74 -10.62
C GLU A 37 -17.58 -24.16 -12.01
N GLU A 38 -17.05 -22.93 -12.12
CA GLU A 38 -16.57 -22.39 -13.41
C GLU A 38 -15.15 -22.86 -13.81
N ILE A 39 -14.38 -23.48 -12.90
CA ILE A 39 -13.01 -23.96 -13.20
C ILE A 39 -13.02 -25.37 -13.84
N ASN A 40 -14.16 -26.08 -13.83
CA ASN A 40 -14.23 -27.49 -14.26
C ASN A 40 -14.92 -27.75 -15.62
N GLN A 41 -15.18 -26.72 -16.44
CA GLN A 41 -15.77 -26.92 -17.78
C GLN A 41 -14.85 -26.61 -18.97
N ASN A 42 -13.54 -26.42 -18.79
CA ASN A 42 -12.59 -26.29 -19.90
C ASN A 42 -11.40 -27.26 -19.83
N LYS A 43 -11.68 -28.53 -19.51
CA LYS A 43 -10.77 -29.65 -19.80
C LYS A 43 -11.26 -30.37 -21.05
N ASN A 44 -10.77 -29.92 -22.21
CA ASN A 44 -10.44 -30.72 -23.39
C ASN A 44 -10.14 -29.81 -24.58
N GLN A 45 -8.99 -29.15 -24.55
CA GLN A 45 -8.23 -28.87 -25.75
C GLN A 45 -6.78 -29.22 -25.44
N GLU A 46 -6.30 -30.31 -26.04
CA GLU A 46 -4.87 -30.56 -26.21
C GLU A 46 -4.29 -29.37 -26.98
N ILE A 47 -3.66 -28.46 -26.25
CA ILE A 47 -2.73 -27.50 -26.81
C ILE A 47 -1.37 -28.19 -26.71
N GLU A 48 -0.78 -28.53 -27.85
CA GLU A 48 0.63 -28.88 -27.95
C GLU A 48 1.44 -27.81 -27.20
N ILE A 49 2.04 -28.22 -26.09
CA ILE A 49 3.03 -27.42 -25.37
C ILE A 49 4.28 -27.41 -26.24
N SER A 50 4.30 -26.51 -27.23
CA SER A 50 5.56 -25.98 -27.71
C SER A 50 6.14 -25.18 -26.54
N ASN A 51 7.24 -25.68 -25.97
CA ASN A 51 8.00 -24.97 -24.95
C ASN A 51 8.16 -23.51 -25.39
N PRO A 52 7.62 -22.52 -24.66
CA PRO A 52 8.11 -21.17 -24.84
C PRO A 52 9.55 -21.23 -24.36
N LYS A 53 10.47 -21.06 -25.32
CA LYS A 53 11.84 -20.70 -25.01
C LYS A 53 11.78 -19.65 -23.92
N THR A 54 12.54 -19.89 -22.86
CA THR A 54 12.95 -18.88 -21.89
C THR A 54 13.61 -17.76 -22.68
N ASP A 55 12.79 -16.84 -23.17
CA ASP A 55 13.25 -15.57 -23.67
C ASP A 55 13.97 -14.94 -22.49
N LYS A 56 15.25 -14.68 -22.71
CA LYS A 56 16.11 -13.96 -21.79
C LYS A 56 15.49 -12.60 -21.57
N ILE A 57 14.65 -12.49 -20.55
CA ILE A 57 14.23 -11.21 -19.98
C ILE A 57 15.53 -10.52 -19.57
N ASP A 58 15.82 -9.39 -20.21
CA ASP A 58 17.08 -8.67 -20.14
C ASP A 58 17.60 -8.55 -18.70
N GLN A 59 18.70 -9.23 -18.39
CA GLN A 59 19.48 -9.10 -17.16
C GLN A 59 20.13 -7.71 -17.00
N LYS A 60 19.84 -6.76 -17.90
CA LYS A 60 20.57 -5.50 -18.04
C LYS A 60 20.26 -4.49 -16.92
N ASN A 61 19.17 -4.66 -16.18
CA ASN A 61 18.76 -3.72 -15.11
C ASN A 61 19.08 -4.19 -13.68
N MET A 62 19.66 -5.39 -13.50
CA MET A 62 20.07 -5.90 -12.18
C MET A 62 21.57 -5.71 -11.88
N SER A 63 22.36 -5.15 -12.80
CA SER A 63 23.80 -4.96 -12.58
C SER A 63 24.15 -3.95 -11.47
N GLU A 64 23.15 -3.33 -10.84
CA GLU A 64 23.33 -2.33 -9.78
C GLU A 64 23.42 -2.96 -8.38
N PHE A 65 22.79 -4.11 -8.15
CA PHE A 65 22.75 -4.77 -6.85
C PHE A 65 23.36 -6.15 -6.92
N SER A 66 24.07 -6.56 -5.86
CA SER A 66 24.57 -7.92 -5.75
C SER A 66 23.44 -8.92 -5.48
N ASP A 67 23.62 -10.15 -5.93
CA ASP A 67 22.66 -11.24 -5.66
C ASP A 67 22.42 -11.43 -4.16
N GLN A 68 23.45 -11.19 -3.33
CA GLN A 68 23.34 -11.26 -1.88
C GLN A 68 22.39 -10.17 -1.33
N GLU A 69 22.53 -8.92 -1.76
CA GLU A 69 21.66 -7.82 -1.30
C GLU A 69 20.20 -8.09 -1.65
N LEU A 70 19.96 -8.65 -2.83
CA LEU A 70 18.62 -8.98 -3.31
C LEU A 70 18.02 -10.15 -2.53
N GLU A 71 18.82 -11.18 -2.24
CA GLU A 71 18.37 -12.31 -1.43
C GLU A 71 18.08 -11.90 0.03
N GLU A 72 18.88 -10.99 0.59
CA GLU A 72 18.64 -10.41 1.92
C GLU A 72 17.30 -9.66 1.97
N VAL A 73 17.01 -8.82 0.97
CA VAL A 73 15.74 -8.10 0.89
C VAL A 73 14.56 -9.04 0.65
N ASN A 74 14.71 -10.05 -0.21
CA ASN A 74 13.68 -11.06 -0.43
C ASN A 74 13.37 -11.85 0.85
N THR A 75 14.41 -12.24 1.59
CA THR A 75 14.29 -12.92 2.88
C THR A 75 13.62 -12.00 3.91
N PHE A 76 13.98 -10.72 3.94
CA PHE A 76 13.31 -9.72 4.78
C PHE A 76 11.81 -9.66 4.46
N ILE A 77 11.42 -9.55 3.19
CA ILE A 77 10.02 -9.47 2.76
C ILE A 77 9.23 -10.70 3.19
N LYS A 78 9.77 -11.91 2.96
CA LYS A 78 9.13 -13.17 3.37
C LYS A 78 8.92 -13.25 4.88
N ASN A 79 9.96 -12.91 5.65
CA ASN A 79 9.87 -12.89 7.11
C ASN A 79 8.84 -11.86 7.61
N MET A 80 8.76 -10.68 6.99
CA MET A 80 7.76 -9.66 7.34
C MET A 80 6.35 -10.09 7.00
N LYS A 81 6.15 -10.77 5.87
CA LYS A 81 4.86 -11.35 5.50
C LYS A 81 4.42 -12.39 6.54
N ASP A 82 5.29 -13.30 6.93
CA ASP A 82 5.00 -14.34 7.93
C ASP A 82 4.73 -13.75 9.33
N ASP A 83 5.38 -12.63 9.65
CA ASP A 83 5.22 -11.91 10.91
C ASP A 83 4.03 -10.94 10.93
N TYR A 84 3.40 -10.65 9.79
CA TYR A 84 2.47 -9.50 9.62
C TYR A 84 1.28 -9.47 10.59
N THR A 85 0.83 -10.64 11.04
CA THR A 85 -0.33 -10.76 11.96
C THR A 85 0.06 -10.79 13.45
N LYS A 86 1.36 -10.71 13.76
CA LYS A 86 1.86 -10.80 15.14
C LYS A 86 1.69 -9.47 15.86
N LEU A 87 1.37 -9.53 17.16
CA LEU A 87 1.10 -8.35 18.01
C LEU A 87 2.24 -7.31 18.03
N GLN A 88 3.48 -7.75 17.82
CA GLN A 88 4.69 -6.91 17.84
C GLN A 88 5.23 -6.60 16.43
N PHE A 89 4.40 -6.75 15.39
CA PHE A 89 4.85 -6.56 14.01
C PHE A 89 5.49 -5.19 13.81
N ASP A 90 4.82 -4.09 14.16
CA ASP A 90 5.31 -2.73 13.89
C ASP A 90 6.68 -2.45 14.53
N SER A 91 6.87 -2.82 15.80
CA SER A 91 8.15 -2.64 16.48
C SER A 91 9.24 -3.50 15.87
N ASN A 92 8.94 -4.75 15.56
CA ASN A 92 9.91 -5.69 14.97
C ASN A 92 10.28 -5.27 13.54
N PHE A 93 9.30 -4.79 12.78
CA PHE A 93 9.48 -4.28 11.43
C PHE A 93 10.45 -3.10 11.45
N ARG A 94 10.17 -2.09 12.27
CA ARG A 94 11.04 -0.91 12.43
C ARG A 94 12.46 -1.31 12.79
N ASP A 95 12.63 -2.15 13.80
CA ASP A 95 13.96 -2.54 14.27
C ASP A 95 14.75 -3.30 13.18
N LYS A 96 14.07 -4.18 12.43
CA LYS A 96 14.67 -4.90 11.30
C LYS A 96 15.04 -3.96 10.15
N VAL A 97 14.16 -3.02 9.79
CA VAL A 97 14.45 -2.02 8.73
C VAL A 97 15.64 -1.15 9.11
N LEU A 98 15.65 -0.60 10.33
CA LEU A 98 16.73 0.29 10.77
C LEU A 98 18.07 -0.46 10.90
N ASN A 99 18.06 -1.72 11.32
CA ASN A 99 19.26 -2.56 11.33
C ASN A 99 19.76 -2.82 9.90
N ALA A 100 18.88 -3.23 8.99
CA ALA A 100 19.24 -3.47 7.60
C ALA A 100 19.79 -2.20 6.91
N TYR A 101 19.17 -1.05 7.16
CA TYR A 101 19.64 0.25 6.66
C TYR A 101 20.97 0.69 7.31
N GLY A 102 21.20 0.35 8.59
CA GLY A 102 22.46 0.60 9.28
C GLY A 102 23.61 -0.22 8.69
N GLN A 103 23.33 -1.45 8.27
CA GLN A 103 24.30 -2.38 7.67
C GLN A 103 24.54 -2.07 6.19
N ASN A 104 23.49 -1.77 5.43
CA ASN A 104 23.56 -1.49 4.02
C ASN A 104 22.63 -0.33 3.61
N LYS A 105 23.24 0.80 3.26
CA LYS A 105 22.51 1.98 2.80
C LYS A 105 21.81 1.79 1.46
N ASN A 106 22.20 0.80 0.65
CA ASN A 106 21.55 0.51 -0.64
C ASN A 106 20.13 -0.04 -0.49
N ILE A 107 19.71 -0.49 0.70
CA ILE A 107 18.35 -1.00 0.89
C ILE A 107 17.27 0.03 0.50
N THR A 108 17.55 1.32 0.66
CA THR A 108 16.63 2.39 0.24
C THR A 108 16.46 2.44 -1.28
N LYS A 109 17.54 2.19 -2.04
CA LYS A 109 17.49 2.11 -3.50
C LYS A 109 16.72 0.87 -3.96
N ILE A 110 16.89 -0.25 -3.26
CA ILE A 110 16.14 -1.49 -3.55
C ILE A 110 14.65 -1.25 -3.28
N PHE A 111 14.29 -0.68 -2.12
CA PHE A 111 12.90 -0.33 -1.79
C PHE A 111 12.29 0.62 -2.82
N LYS A 112 13.03 1.66 -3.22
CA LYS A 112 12.62 2.57 -4.30
C LYS A 112 12.35 1.81 -5.60
N LYS A 113 13.24 0.91 -6.04
CA LYS A 113 13.01 0.10 -7.25
C LYS A 113 11.80 -0.83 -7.13
N ILE A 114 11.57 -1.45 -5.98
CA ILE A 114 10.36 -2.28 -5.75
C ILE A 114 9.09 -1.48 -6.02
N ILE A 115 9.07 -0.20 -5.62
CA ILE A 115 7.90 0.67 -5.78
C ILE A 115 7.77 1.21 -7.21
N LEU A 116 8.88 1.66 -7.81
CA LEU A 116 8.88 2.31 -9.13
C LEU A 116 8.82 1.32 -10.31
N GLU A 117 9.31 0.09 -10.14
CA GLU A 117 9.45 -0.89 -11.22
C GLU A 117 8.68 -2.18 -10.88
N ASN A 118 7.48 -2.34 -11.44
CA ASN A 118 6.65 -3.52 -11.20
C ASN A 118 7.38 -4.83 -11.54
N ASP A 119 8.11 -4.86 -12.66
CA ASP A 119 8.89 -6.04 -13.05
C ASP A 119 10.01 -6.36 -12.05
N PHE A 120 10.57 -5.35 -11.37
CA PHE A 120 11.56 -5.57 -10.32
C PHE A 120 10.92 -6.22 -9.09
N ALA A 121 9.75 -5.75 -8.66
CA ALA A 121 8.99 -6.35 -7.56
C ALA A 121 8.60 -7.80 -7.86
N VAL A 122 8.12 -8.07 -9.08
CA VAL A 122 7.77 -9.42 -9.55
C VAL A 122 8.99 -10.33 -9.60
N ARG A 123 10.15 -9.86 -10.09
CA ARG A 123 11.37 -10.68 -10.09
C ARG A 123 11.90 -10.96 -8.69
N LEU A 124 11.84 -9.97 -7.80
CA LEU A 124 12.41 -10.08 -6.45
C LEU A 124 11.58 -11.02 -5.56
N SER A 125 10.25 -10.90 -5.61
CA SER A 125 9.37 -11.56 -4.65
C SER A 125 8.22 -12.36 -5.29
N ALA A 126 8.15 -12.45 -6.61
CA ALA A 126 7.18 -13.24 -7.36
C ALA A 126 5.74 -13.03 -6.87
N GLU A 127 5.14 -14.07 -6.28
CA GLU A 127 3.77 -14.03 -5.74
C GLU A 127 3.61 -13.04 -4.57
N ASP A 128 4.71 -12.64 -3.92
CA ASP A 128 4.76 -11.74 -2.77
C ASP A 128 5.04 -10.28 -3.15
N GLN A 129 4.95 -9.92 -4.43
CA GLN A 129 5.23 -8.55 -4.90
C GLN A 129 4.41 -7.48 -4.16
N ALA A 130 3.16 -7.76 -3.81
CA ALA A 130 2.30 -6.77 -3.15
C ALA A 130 2.80 -6.48 -1.73
N TYR A 131 3.22 -7.53 -1.01
CA TYR A 131 3.88 -7.39 0.28
C TYR A 131 5.23 -6.67 0.14
N ALA A 132 6.00 -6.96 -0.91
CA ALA A 132 7.25 -6.27 -1.19
C ALA A 132 7.04 -4.76 -1.30
N ARG A 133 6.03 -4.31 -2.06
CA ARG A 133 5.69 -2.89 -2.23
C ARG A 133 5.26 -2.24 -0.91
N VAL A 134 4.34 -2.87 -0.18
CA VAL A 134 3.89 -2.38 1.14
C VAL A 134 5.07 -2.23 2.11
N PHE A 135 5.91 -3.26 2.22
CA PHE A 135 7.06 -3.23 3.13
C PHE A 135 8.17 -2.29 2.66
N ALA A 136 8.35 -2.08 1.35
CA ALA A 136 9.25 -1.07 0.83
C ALA A 136 8.80 0.34 1.23
N ILE A 137 7.49 0.65 1.07
CA ILE A 137 6.92 1.94 1.45
C ILE A 137 7.05 2.18 2.96
N GLN A 138 6.64 1.20 3.77
CA GLN A 138 6.80 1.27 5.23
C GLN A 138 8.26 1.40 5.64
N GLY A 139 9.17 0.70 4.95
CA GLY A 139 10.61 0.77 5.20
C GLY A 139 11.18 2.16 4.93
N LEU A 140 10.83 2.78 3.80
CA LEU A 140 11.22 4.16 3.49
C LEU A 140 10.68 5.16 4.52
N LYS A 141 9.45 4.95 5.01
CA LYS A 141 8.88 5.76 6.10
C LYS A 141 9.69 5.63 7.40
N GLU A 142 9.99 4.41 7.85
CA GLU A 142 10.76 4.21 9.10
C GLU A 142 12.18 4.81 9.00
N ILE A 143 12.81 4.73 7.82
CA ILE A 143 14.10 5.37 7.55
C ILE A 143 13.97 6.90 7.60
N ALA A 144 12.89 7.45 7.03
CA ALA A 144 12.60 8.88 7.06
C ALA A 144 12.30 9.41 8.47
N LEU A 145 11.62 8.62 9.31
CA LEU A 145 11.44 8.90 10.75
C LEU A 145 12.77 8.93 11.51
N ASN A 146 13.77 8.16 11.05
CA ASN A 146 15.13 8.19 11.57
C ASN A 146 16.04 9.23 10.87
N HIS A 147 15.45 10.37 10.50
CA HIS A 147 16.10 11.57 9.93
C HIS A 147 16.64 11.48 8.50
N GLU A 148 16.38 10.37 7.78
CA GLU A 148 16.83 10.18 6.39
C GLU A 148 15.64 10.24 5.43
N LYS A 149 15.13 11.46 5.20
CA LYS A 149 13.85 11.70 4.49
C LYS A 149 13.93 11.52 2.98
N GLU A 150 15.10 11.75 2.39
CA GLU A 150 15.24 11.85 0.94
C GLU A 150 14.84 10.58 0.16
N PRO A 151 15.16 9.35 0.62
CA PRO A 151 14.67 8.15 -0.03
C PRO A 151 13.14 8.10 -0.19
N LEU A 152 12.38 8.59 0.80
CA LEU A 152 10.92 8.68 0.73
C LEU A 152 10.49 9.78 -0.26
N ILE A 153 11.06 10.98 -0.12
CA ILE A 153 10.71 12.16 -0.93
C ILE A 153 10.96 11.90 -2.42
N SER A 154 12.18 11.49 -2.78
CA SER A 154 12.52 11.20 -4.18
C SER A 154 11.69 10.05 -4.78
N THR A 155 11.26 9.08 -3.96
CA THR A 155 10.38 8.00 -4.44
C THR A 155 8.98 8.53 -4.74
N ILE A 156 8.41 9.39 -3.87
CA ILE A 156 7.12 10.06 -4.15
C ILE A 156 7.23 10.91 -5.41
N GLN A 157 8.29 11.73 -5.51
CA GLN A 157 8.49 12.62 -6.63
C GLN A 157 8.56 11.85 -7.96
N GLU A 158 9.39 10.80 -8.02
CA GLU A 158 9.53 9.99 -9.23
C GLU A 158 8.26 9.20 -9.56
N LEU A 159 7.61 8.58 -8.57
CA LEU A 159 6.36 7.87 -8.80
C LEU A 159 5.29 8.83 -9.31
N SER A 160 5.11 9.98 -8.66
CA SER A 160 4.12 10.97 -9.06
C SER A 160 4.36 11.43 -10.49
N LEU A 161 5.60 11.79 -10.85
CA LEU A 161 5.94 12.19 -12.23
C LEU A 161 5.67 11.06 -13.24
N ASN A 162 6.00 9.82 -12.90
CA ASN A 162 5.73 8.67 -13.78
C ASN A 162 4.22 8.50 -14.02
N LEU A 163 3.41 8.61 -12.97
CA LEU A 163 1.96 8.41 -13.05
C LEU A 163 1.23 9.58 -13.71
N GLN A 164 1.70 10.82 -13.56
CA GLN A 164 1.14 12.00 -14.23
C GLN A 164 1.15 11.89 -15.75
N ASN A 165 2.08 11.11 -16.31
CA ASN A 165 2.22 10.90 -17.75
C ASN A 165 1.43 9.69 -18.28
N LYS A 166 0.75 8.94 -17.40
CA LYS A 166 -0.06 7.78 -17.80
C LYS A 166 -1.50 8.18 -18.12
N GLU A 167 -2.04 7.58 -19.17
CA GLU A 167 -3.47 7.70 -19.51
C GLU A 167 -4.37 6.92 -18.55
N THR A 168 -3.88 5.79 -18.03
CA THR A 168 -4.60 4.93 -17.08
C THR A 168 -3.68 4.57 -15.93
N LEU A 169 -4.24 4.57 -14.72
CA LEU A 169 -3.53 4.22 -13.50
C LEU A 169 -3.95 2.84 -13.03
N GLU A 170 -2.99 1.99 -12.72
CA GLU A 170 -3.29 0.72 -12.07
C GLU A 170 -3.61 0.95 -10.60
N LYS A 171 -4.58 0.19 -10.05
CA LYS A 171 -5.00 0.34 -8.64
C LYS A 171 -3.85 0.19 -7.65
N GLY A 172 -2.88 -0.68 -7.93
CA GLY A 172 -1.69 -0.84 -7.08
C GLY A 172 -0.82 0.42 -7.07
N GLU A 173 -0.65 1.08 -8.21
CA GLU A 173 0.14 2.32 -8.30
C GLU A 173 -0.54 3.49 -7.61
N GLN A 174 -1.87 3.56 -7.67
CA GLN A 174 -2.67 4.54 -6.94
C GLN A 174 -2.48 4.37 -5.43
N ALA A 175 -2.63 3.12 -4.94
CA ALA A 175 -2.45 2.79 -3.53
C ALA A 175 -1.03 3.10 -3.03
N ASP A 176 -0.01 2.79 -3.83
CA ASP A 176 1.37 3.09 -3.49
C ASP A 176 1.63 4.60 -3.36
N LEU A 177 1.10 5.43 -4.28
CA LEU A 177 1.24 6.88 -4.17
C LEU A 177 0.50 7.42 -2.94
N GLU A 178 -0.71 6.92 -2.66
CA GLU A 178 -1.48 7.28 -1.47
C GLU A 178 -0.71 6.95 -0.18
N ASP A 179 -0.18 5.73 -0.06
CA ASP A 179 0.55 5.28 1.12
C ASP A 179 1.87 6.02 1.30
N LEU A 180 2.59 6.33 0.22
CA LEU A 180 3.80 7.15 0.28
C LEU A 180 3.51 8.58 0.72
N LEU A 181 2.46 9.23 0.20
CA LEU A 181 2.05 10.58 0.60
C LEU A 181 1.63 10.62 2.08
N ARG A 182 0.86 9.63 2.54
CA ARG A 182 0.52 9.48 3.96
C ARG A 182 1.77 9.25 4.81
N GLY A 183 2.70 8.44 4.31
CA GLY A 183 4.01 8.23 4.93
C GLY A 183 4.75 9.54 5.13
N TYR A 184 4.83 10.37 4.09
CA TYR A 184 5.46 11.69 4.15
C TYR A 184 4.80 12.60 5.20
N MET A 185 3.47 12.68 5.20
CA MET A 185 2.72 13.47 6.18
C MET A 185 2.91 13.00 7.63
N SER A 186 3.24 11.72 7.84
CA SER A 186 3.56 11.19 9.16
C SER A 186 4.99 11.51 9.64
N VAL A 187 5.87 11.89 8.71
CA VAL A 187 7.29 12.21 8.96
C VAL A 187 7.51 13.71 9.12
N ILE A 188 6.79 14.53 8.36
CA ILE A 188 6.94 15.99 8.38
C ILE A 188 6.22 16.60 9.59
N ASN A 189 6.77 17.70 10.11
CA ASN A 189 6.06 18.50 11.09
C ASN A 189 4.89 19.23 10.41
N ILE A 190 3.68 19.07 10.94
CA ILE A 190 2.46 19.60 10.33
C ILE A 190 2.44 21.13 10.31
N ASP A 191 2.91 21.80 11.35
CA ASP A 191 2.94 23.26 11.39
C ASP A 191 3.86 23.79 10.27
N HIS A 192 5.06 23.22 10.17
CA HIS A 192 6.01 23.52 9.10
C HIS A 192 5.42 23.22 7.71
N PHE A 193 4.68 22.11 7.57
CA PHE A 193 3.98 21.78 6.34
C PHE A 193 2.94 22.84 5.97
N THR A 194 2.11 23.27 6.92
CA THR A 194 1.05 24.26 6.65
C THR A 194 1.60 25.65 6.34
N GLU A 195 2.70 26.05 6.96
CA GLU A 195 3.38 27.33 6.70
C GLU A 195 4.03 27.37 5.31
N ASN A 196 4.56 26.23 4.85
CA ASN A 196 5.35 26.11 3.62
C ASN A 196 4.74 25.14 2.59
N ILE A 197 3.40 25.03 2.55
CA ILE A 197 2.70 24.00 1.79
C ILE A 197 3.07 23.98 0.30
N GLU A 198 3.24 25.14 -0.34
CA GLU A 198 3.61 25.19 -1.76
C GLU A 198 4.98 24.57 -2.02
N GLU A 199 5.94 24.76 -1.12
CA GLU A 199 7.28 24.16 -1.21
C GLU A 199 7.20 22.65 -1.01
N HIS A 200 6.48 22.20 0.01
CA HIS A 200 6.31 20.76 0.28
C HIS A 200 5.57 20.03 -0.84
N LEU A 201 4.54 20.64 -1.43
CA LEU A 201 3.84 20.09 -2.58
C LEU A 201 4.81 19.91 -3.77
N LYS A 202 5.66 20.91 -4.05
CA LYS A 202 6.67 20.79 -5.11
C LYS A 202 7.71 19.72 -4.79
N GLU A 203 8.16 19.64 -3.55
CA GLU A 203 9.13 18.66 -3.06
C GLU A 203 8.66 17.22 -3.31
N ILE A 204 7.38 16.94 -3.05
CA ILE A 204 6.77 15.62 -3.30
C ILE A 204 6.27 15.43 -4.73
N GLY A 205 6.59 16.33 -5.66
CA GLY A 205 6.30 16.16 -7.09
C GLY A 205 4.92 16.63 -7.55
N PHE A 206 4.17 17.33 -6.72
CA PHE A 206 2.94 18.00 -7.15
C PHE A 206 3.27 19.19 -8.06
N THR A 207 2.55 19.31 -9.18
CA THR A 207 2.62 20.48 -10.05
C THR A 207 1.22 20.94 -10.42
N LYS A 208 1.00 22.26 -10.54
CA LYS A 208 -0.28 22.80 -11.04
C LYS A 208 -0.59 22.43 -12.51
N LYS A 209 0.31 21.71 -13.18
CA LYS A 209 0.17 21.27 -14.57
C LYS A 209 -0.37 19.84 -14.68
N ILE A 210 -0.59 19.15 -13.56
CA ILE A 210 -1.18 17.82 -13.54
C ILE A 210 -2.57 17.90 -14.18
N LYS A 211 -2.77 17.15 -15.26
CA LYS A 211 -4.06 17.06 -15.96
C LYS A 211 -4.85 15.80 -15.56
N ASN A 212 -4.16 14.81 -14.99
CA ASN A 212 -4.79 13.57 -14.58
C ASN A 212 -5.55 13.79 -13.26
N GLN A 213 -6.89 13.79 -13.33
CA GLN A 213 -7.74 14.04 -12.18
C GLN A 213 -7.57 12.99 -11.08
N GLU A 214 -7.32 11.72 -11.42
CA GLU A 214 -7.11 10.67 -10.43
C GLU A 214 -5.86 10.95 -9.56
N ILE A 215 -4.80 11.53 -10.15
CA ILE A 215 -3.62 11.96 -9.40
C ILE A 215 -3.95 13.13 -8.47
N LEU A 216 -4.70 14.14 -8.96
CA LEU A 216 -5.14 15.26 -8.13
C LEU A 216 -5.95 14.77 -6.92
N ASP A 217 -6.87 13.83 -7.15
CA ASP A 217 -7.69 13.25 -6.09
C ASP A 217 -6.86 12.48 -5.07
N ILE A 218 -5.80 11.76 -5.50
CA ILE A 218 -4.87 11.08 -4.58
C ILE A 218 -4.15 12.08 -3.69
N TYR A 219 -3.66 13.20 -4.25
CA TYR A 219 -3.04 14.28 -3.47
C TYR A 219 -4.03 14.88 -2.47
N ASP A 220 -5.22 15.27 -2.93
CA ASP A 220 -6.23 15.88 -2.07
C ASP A 220 -6.60 14.94 -0.92
N GLN A 221 -6.96 13.69 -1.20
CA GLN A 221 -7.38 12.74 -0.18
C GLN A 221 -6.26 12.41 0.81
N SER A 222 -5.05 12.13 0.33
CA SER A 222 -3.92 11.72 1.18
C SER A 222 -3.52 12.84 2.15
N LEU A 223 -3.49 14.08 1.66
CA LEU A 223 -3.16 15.25 2.46
C LEU A 223 -4.34 15.63 3.37
N TYR A 224 -5.58 15.57 2.88
CA TYR A 224 -6.77 15.96 3.61
C TYR A 224 -6.92 15.19 4.90
N PHE A 225 -6.87 13.86 4.86
CA PHE A 225 -7.05 13.05 6.08
C PHE A 225 -5.95 13.32 7.10
N SER A 226 -4.70 13.46 6.63
CA SER A 226 -3.55 13.76 7.49
C SER A 226 -3.68 15.14 8.16
N LEU A 227 -4.15 16.15 7.43
CA LEU A 227 -4.36 17.50 7.94
C LEU A 227 -5.60 17.60 8.83
N ALA A 228 -6.70 16.98 8.43
CA ALA A 228 -7.97 17.04 9.14
C ALA A 228 -7.85 16.53 10.58
N ASP A 229 -7.06 15.48 10.80
CA ASP A 229 -6.77 14.92 12.12
C ASP A 229 -5.95 15.87 13.02
N LYS A 230 -5.27 16.85 12.44
CA LYS A 230 -4.29 17.70 13.14
C LYS A 230 -4.75 19.15 13.29
N ILE A 231 -5.32 19.74 12.24
CA ILE A 231 -5.75 21.14 12.20
C ILE A 231 -7.27 21.30 12.08
N GLY A 232 -8.01 20.19 11.95
CA GLY A 232 -9.46 20.17 11.80
C GLY A 232 -9.91 20.20 10.34
N ARG A 233 -11.11 19.64 10.09
CA ARG A 233 -11.66 19.40 8.75
C ARG A 233 -11.82 20.66 7.91
N ASP A 234 -12.36 21.73 8.50
CA ASP A 234 -12.66 22.96 7.76
C ASP A 234 -11.38 23.65 7.31
N LYS A 235 -10.38 23.75 8.20
CA LYS A 235 -9.07 24.34 7.89
C LYS A 235 -8.31 23.52 6.85
N ALA A 236 -8.33 22.18 6.98
CA ALA A 236 -7.71 21.30 6.00
C ALA A 236 -8.30 21.50 4.60
N LYS A 237 -9.63 21.56 4.50
CA LYS A 237 -10.34 21.81 3.24
C LYS A 237 -9.99 23.18 2.64
N GLU A 238 -10.06 24.25 3.43
CA GLU A 238 -9.71 25.60 2.97
C GLU A 238 -8.28 25.67 2.45
N LEU A 239 -7.34 25.05 3.18
CA LEU A 239 -5.93 25.01 2.81
C LEU A 239 -5.73 24.27 1.48
N LEU A 240 -6.29 23.06 1.34
CA LEU A 240 -6.08 22.26 0.13
C LEU A 240 -6.76 22.87 -1.10
N THR A 241 -7.99 23.39 -0.99
CA THR A 241 -8.65 24.09 -2.10
C THR A 241 -7.81 25.27 -2.61
N LYS A 242 -7.11 25.99 -1.73
CA LYS A 242 -6.24 27.10 -2.15
C LYS A 242 -5.06 26.66 -3.02
N PHE A 243 -4.53 25.45 -2.82
CA PHE A 243 -3.28 25.00 -3.45
C PHE A 243 -3.47 23.90 -4.50
N LEU A 244 -4.54 23.10 -4.43
CA LEU A 244 -4.83 21.99 -5.33
C LEU A 244 -5.93 22.30 -6.36
N ASP A 245 -6.94 23.11 -6.00
CA ASP A 245 -8.07 23.44 -6.90
C ASP A 245 -7.80 24.69 -7.77
N SER A 246 -6.58 25.22 -7.76
CA SER A 246 -6.19 26.51 -8.38
C SER A 246 -5.52 26.39 -9.74
#